data_AF-A0A7C3HBK7-F1
#
_entry.id   AF-A0A7C3HBK7-F1
#
_cell.length_a   1.000
_cell.length_b   1.000
_cell.length_c   1.000
_cell.angle_alpha   90.00
_cell.angle_beta   90.00
_cell.angle_gamma   90.00
#
_symmetry.space_group_name_H-M   'P 1'
#
loop_
_entity.id
_entity.type
_entity.pdbx_description
1 polymer ?
#
loop_
_entity_poly.entity_id
_entity_poly.type
_entity_poly.pdbx_seq_one_letter_code
_entity_poly.pdbx_strand_id
1 'polypeptide(L)'
;MFCTRCGGQNNDTARFCIHCGAPLEIPGVAASPQDNQAEPPRSTARAGRGLRRWLIAFGALALVLLCLCGAATAGAYFWLGLHRTDQTAEIVPADTPLFISFSPSPRQARYFRDVESLEAMVPVFGAMPELRETAEKAQSDLLTQFDIDWQQDILPWIGGEIGLALIDIETNDDISPMILTVATRNEKKSDAFLQKVRRAMEQEGSKFETETYRDIPVMYVVPDYEGAFAPAFATFEHLIVVGTNRKALHRAIDIAQNKDAPVLADQEVYQAVLNELPDDRLGYIYLDGPTFLNYTSEEADISVDLKALRGAGVSFGLARDGVRFDYVVSYNPDLMTPEQRAAQSRPVHRLKTANLTPAATIAYWSTQDLPTSWKAFMSTMQGASDIEDLVQAFENETGVHLIDDILAQMTGEVTLVILPDRNGLFGDEETPLGLLLLAQTDDPVALKASLDDLADYLVDEIEAELDQQEIGDTTFTMLEESWSGLSLGYGFVDDVLVLGTSAETLQEVAQTRDESLAATKTFQAALDPLPNKSSSYLFLNVPKAIRLASKMMDEDERAEFNRDLRPYLDPIQALSLGTEAMDRNGMMRGTLYLYTKGRP
;
A
#
# COMPACT_ATOMS: atom_id res chain seq x y z
N MET A 1 -19.52 41.86 -8.34
CA MET A 1 -19.06 42.13 -9.73
C MET A 1 -19.71 41.18 -10.73
N PHE A 2 -20.00 41.60 -11.97
CA PHE A 2 -20.61 40.73 -12.99
C PHE A 2 -19.56 40.13 -13.94
N CYS A 3 -19.69 38.85 -14.25
CA CYS A 3 -18.79 38.18 -15.18
C CYS A 3 -19.01 38.68 -16.60
N THR A 4 -17.95 39.16 -17.25
CA THR A 4 -18.00 39.66 -18.64
C THR A 4 -18.24 38.56 -19.67
N ARG A 5 -18.04 37.29 -19.29
CA ARG A 5 -18.21 36.12 -20.17
C ARG A 5 -19.63 35.54 -20.13
N CYS A 6 -20.25 35.43 -18.95
CA CYS A 6 -21.58 34.80 -18.81
C CYS A 6 -22.65 35.69 -18.17
N GLY A 7 -22.30 36.91 -17.73
CA GLY A 7 -23.23 37.84 -17.08
C GLY A 7 -23.62 37.48 -15.64
N GLY A 8 -23.13 36.37 -15.08
CA GLY A 8 -23.44 35.96 -13.70
C GLY A 8 -22.88 36.92 -12.65
N GLN A 9 -23.62 37.12 -11.55
CA GLN A 9 -23.21 37.98 -10.44
C GLN A 9 -22.28 37.22 -9.47
N ASN A 10 -21.17 37.83 -9.08
CA ASN A 10 -20.15 37.23 -8.22
C ASN A 10 -19.80 38.19 -7.08
N ASN A 11 -19.22 37.64 -6.00
CA ASN A 11 -18.66 38.40 -4.89
C ASN A 11 -17.51 39.32 -5.37
N ASP A 12 -17.34 40.48 -4.74
CA ASP A 12 -16.40 41.53 -5.17
C ASP A 12 -14.92 41.17 -4.89
N THR A 13 -14.67 40.09 -4.16
CA THR A 13 -13.33 39.51 -3.92
C THR A 13 -13.04 38.27 -4.77
N ALA A 14 -14.01 37.80 -5.58
CA ALA A 14 -13.89 36.57 -6.35
C ALA A 14 -12.91 36.75 -7.52
N ARG A 15 -11.89 35.88 -7.60
CA ARG A 15 -10.91 35.88 -8.71
C ARG A 15 -11.42 35.19 -9.97
N PHE A 16 -12.43 34.32 -9.84
CA PHE A 16 -13.05 33.57 -10.93
C PHE A 16 -14.57 33.56 -10.75
N CYS A 17 -15.31 33.44 -11.85
CA CYS A 17 -16.76 33.41 -11.83
C CYS A 17 -17.29 32.06 -11.34
N ILE A 18 -18.13 32.06 -10.31
CA ILE A 18 -18.71 30.85 -9.69
C ILE A 18 -19.66 30.08 -10.62
N HIS A 19 -20.14 30.72 -11.70
CA HIS A 19 -21.08 30.11 -12.64
C HIS A 19 -20.40 29.51 -13.88
N CYS A 20 -19.21 29.97 -14.26
CA CYS A 20 -18.56 29.51 -15.51
C CYS A 20 -17.04 29.39 -15.46
N GLY A 21 -16.40 29.68 -14.32
CA GLY A 21 -14.96 29.56 -14.12
C GLY A 21 -14.09 30.62 -14.80
N ALA A 22 -14.68 31.60 -15.51
CA ALA A 22 -13.89 32.64 -16.17
C ALA A 22 -13.22 33.59 -15.16
N PRO A 23 -11.95 33.99 -15.37
CA PRO A 23 -11.26 34.93 -14.49
C PRO A 23 -11.94 36.30 -14.49
N LEU A 24 -11.98 36.92 -13.32
CA LEU A 24 -12.61 38.22 -13.08
C LEU A 24 -11.53 39.25 -12.74
N GLU A 25 -11.50 40.39 -13.45
CA GLU A 25 -10.56 41.48 -13.16
C GLU A 25 -11.03 42.26 -11.93
N ILE A 26 -10.28 42.18 -10.82
CA ILE A 26 -10.58 42.90 -9.57
C ILE A 26 -9.97 44.32 -9.66
N PRO A 27 -10.77 45.41 -9.71
CA PRO A 27 -10.22 46.75 -9.77
C PRO A 27 -9.86 47.25 -8.36
N GLY A 28 -8.60 47.61 -8.12
CA GLY A 28 -8.26 48.58 -7.07
C GLY A 28 -7.38 48.17 -5.89
N VAL A 29 -6.52 47.15 -5.97
CA VAL A 29 -5.48 46.97 -4.93
C VAL A 29 -4.25 47.82 -5.25
N ALA A 30 -4.31 49.10 -4.87
CA ALA A 30 -3.14 49.93 -4.71
C ALA A 30 -2.37 49.47 -3.46
N ALA A 31 -1.06 49.24 -3.60
CA ALA A 31 -0.19 48.86 -2.49
C ALA A 31 -0.09 49.98 -1.44
N SER A 32 -0.35 49.65 -0.18
CA SER A 32 -0.19 50.57 0.96
C SER A 32 1.22 50.45 1.58
N PRO A 33 1.79 51.52 2.17
CA PRO A 33 3.19 51.58 2.59
C PRO A 33 3.42 50.80 3.89
N GLN A 34 4.43 49.92 3.89
CA GLN A 34 4.85 49.15 5.06
C GLN A 34 5.56 50.04 6.09
N ASP A 35 5.15 49.85 7.35
CA ASP A 35 5.75 50.44 8.54
C ASP A 35 7.15 49.86 8.80
N ASN A 36 8.09 50.73 9.16
CA ASN A 36 9.51 50.40 9.33
C ASN A 36 9.72 49.58 10.60
N GLN A 37 9.89 48.27 10.46
CA GLN A 37 10.65 47.47 11.43
C GLN A 37 11.86 46.85 10.74
N ALA A 38 13.02 47.03 11.36
CA ALA A 38 14.31 46.62 10.84
C ALA A 38 14.37 45.11 10.62
N GLU A 39 14.52 44.70 9.37
CA GLU A 39 14.78 43.33 8.94
C GLU A 39 16.15 42.88 9.49
N PRO A 40 16.26 41.69 10.13
CA PRO A 40 17.56 41.05 10.32
C PRO A 40 18.16 40.71 8.94
N PRO A 41 19.50 40.59 8.80
CA PRO A 41 20.13 40.46 7.49
C PRO A 41 19.55 39.26 6.74
N ARG A 42 19.00 39.54 5.55
CA ARG A 42 18.48 38.55 4.61
C ARG A 42 19.54 37.50 4.32
N SER A 43 19.33 36.27 4.80
CA SER A 43 20.00 35.11 4.24
C SER A 43 19.51 34.91 2.80
N THR A 44 20.42 34.62 1.90
CA THR A 44 20.18 34.41 0.47
C THR A 44 19.47 33.09 0.24
N ALA A 45 18.17 33.01 0.55
CA ALA A 45 17.31 31.87 0.20
C ALA A 45 16.90 31.94 -1.28
N ARG A 46 17.85 31.66 -2.18
CA ARG A 46 17.59 31.30 -3.60
C ARG A 46 17.77 29.80 -3.88
N ALA A 47 18.25 29.02 -2.92
CA ALA A 47 18.63 27.61 -3.10
C ALA A 47 17.45 26.63 -3.27
N GLY A 48 16.25 26.94 -2.77
CA GLY A 48 15.14 25.95 -2.73
C GLY A 48 14.39 25.71 -4.05
N ARG A 49 14.61 26.50 -5.11
CA ARG A 49 13.85 26.37 -6.37
C ARG A 49 14.54 25.52 -7.45
N GLY A 50 15.87 25.36 -7.39
CA GLY A 50 16.63 24.52 -8.32
C GLY A 50 16.53 23.04 -7.94
N LEU A 51 16.77 22.73 -6.66
CA LEU A 51 16.78 21.36 -6.12
C LEU A 51 15.47 20.59 -6.37
N ARG A 52 14.32 21.23 -6.08
CA ARG A 52 13.00 20.64 -6.30
C ARG A 52 12.73 20.34 -7.78
N ARG A 53 13.23 21.15 -8.72
CA ARG A 53 13.04 20.93 -10.17
C ARG A 53 13.85 19.74 -10.68
N TRP A 54 15.06 19.53 -10.17
CA TRP A 54 15.94 18.45 -10.62
C TRP A 54 15.65 17.11 -9.94
N LEU A 55 15.22 17.11 -8.68
CA LEU A 55 14.63 15.94 -8.03
C LEU A 55 13.37 15.48 -8.75
N ILE A 56 12.52 16.43 -9.16
CA ILE A 56 11.39 16.15 -10.04
C ILE A 56 11.91 15.57 -11.36
N ALA A 57 12.95 16.12 -12.00
CA ALA A 57 13.46 15.60 -13.28
C ALA A 57 14.06 14.18 -13.21
N PHE A 58 14.79 13.82 -12.14
CA PHE A 58 15.36 12.48 -11.96
C PHE A 58 14.28 11.46 -11.58
N GLY A 59 13.41 11.81 -10.63
CA GLY A 59 12.23 11.02 -10.29
C GLY A 59 11.30 10.84 -11.49
N ALA A 60 11.11 11.90 -12.28
CA ALA A 60 10.35 11.91 -13.51
C ALA A 60 11.01 11.06 -14.61
N LEU A 61 12.33 11.10 -14.79
CA LEU A 61 13.02 10.26 -15.77
C LEU A 61 12.96 8.78 -15.38
N ALA A 62 13.20 8.46 -14.12
CA ALA A 62 13.05 7.11 -13.58
C ALA A 62 11.61 6.61 -13.75
N LEU A 63 10.62 7.44 -13.39
CA LEU A 63 9.20 7.11 -13.47
C LEU A 63 8.70 7.02 -14.92
N VAL A 64 9.18 7.86 -15.83
CA VAL A 64 8.92 7.79 -17.27
C VAL A 64 9.53 6.52 -17.86
N LEU A 65 10.78 6.19 -17.51
CA LEU A 65 11.41 4.96 -17.96
C LEU A 65 10.67 3.73 -17.40
N LEU A 66 10.27 3.74 -16.13
CA LEU A 66 9.46 2.69 -15.49
C LEU A 66 8.09 2.50 -16.17
N CYS A 67 7.34 3.59 -16.39
CA CYS A 67 6.04 3.55 -17.06
C CYS A 67 6.15 3.08 -18.52
N LEU A 68 7.25 3.40 -19.21
CA LEU A 68 7.39 3.12 -20.63
C LEU A 68 8.06 1.77 -20.93
N CYS A 69 8.87 1.21 -20.02
CA CYS A 69 9.48 -0.11 -20.18
C CYS A 69 8.46 -1.24 -20.44
N GLY A 70 7.24 -1.10 -19.89
CA GLY A 70 6.12 -2.02 -20.16
C GLY A 70 5.82 -2.17 -21.64
N ALA A 71 5.74 -1.06 -22.39
CA ALA A 71 5.45 -1.07 -23.82
C ALA A 71 6.59 -1.67 -24.68
N ALA A 72 7.84 -1.55 -24.22
CA ALA A 72 9.00 -2.04 -24.95
C ALA A 72 9.24 -3.55 -24.82
N THR A 73 8.90 -4.12 -23.66
CA THR A 73 9.06 -5.56 -23.37
C THR A 73 8.19 -6.42 -24.30
N ALA A 74 6.98 -5.98 -24.65
CA ALA A 74 6.04 -6.71 -25.49
C ALA A 74 6.55 -7.02 -26.91
N GLY A 75 7.30 -6.07 -27.51
CA GLY A 75 7.86 -6.18 -28.86
C GLY A 75 9.24 -6.84 -28.91
N ALA A 76 10.05 -6.65 -27.87
CA ALA A 76 11.41 -7.20 -27.80
C ALA A 76 11.45 -8.69 -27.42
N TYR A 77 10.54 -9.14 -26.54
CA TYR A 77 10.51 -10.52 -26.05
C TYR A 77 10.23 -11.54 -27.18
N PHE A 78 9.39 -11.18 -28.15
CA PHE A 78 8.96 -12.11 -29.21
C PHE A 78 9.93 -12.15 -30.40
N TRP A 79 10.85 -11.20 -30.54
CA TRP A 79 11.73 -11.08 -31.71
C TRP A 79 13.21 -11.40 -31.44
N LEU A 80 13.69 -11.35 -30.18
CA LEU A 80 15.14 -11.34 -29.89
C LEU A 80 15.67 -12.28 -28.80
N GLY A 81 14.84 -13.09 -28.12
CA GLY A 81 15.34 -14.09 -27.16
C GLY A 81 15.98 -13.48 -25.90
N LEU A 82 15.36 -12.46 -25.31
CA LEU A 82 15.82 -11.83 -24.08
C LEU A 82 15.44 -12.71 -22.87
N HIS A 83 16.45 -13.35 -22.28
CA HIS A 83 16.32 -14.31 -21.16
C HIS A 83 17.11 -13.93 -19.90
N ARG A 84 17.76 -12.76 -19.85
CA ARG A 84 18.48 -12.36 -18.64
C ARG A 84 17.55 -11.56 -17.73
N THR A 85 17.06 -12.22 -16.69
CA THR A 85 16.46 -11.60 -15.52
C THR A 85 17.57 -11.28 -14.51
N ASP A 86 17.39 -10.25 -13.70
CA ASP A 86 18.24 -9.87 -12.55
C ASP A 86 19.58 -9.18 -12.86
N GLN A 87 19.81 -8.72 -14.10
CA GLN A 87 21.07 -8.04 -14.47
C GLN A 87 21.30 -6.76 -13.65
N THR A 88 20.22 -6.12 -13.21
CA THR A 88 20.31 -4.87 -12.47
C THR A 88 20.73 -5.07 -11.02
N ALA A 89 20.43 -6.23 -10.43
CA ALA A 89 20.84 -6.60 -9.08
C ALA A 89 22.32 -7.04 -8.98
N GLU A 90 22.96 -7.38 -10.11
CA GLU A 90 24.37 -7.79 -10.19
C GLU A 90 25.36 -6.62 -10.02
N ILE A 91 24.90 -5.36 -10.14
CA ILE A 91 25.76 -4.17 -10.05
C ILE A 91 25.46 -3.30 -8.84
N VAL A 92 24.64 -3.78 -7.91
CA VAL A 92 24.29 -3.08 -6.67
C VAL A 92 24.83 -3.83 -5.45
N PRO A 93 25.17 -3.13 -4.35
CA PRO A 93 25.76 -3.77 -3.18
C PRO A 93 24.84 -4.83 -2.57
N ALA A 94 25.44 -5.86 -1.98
CA ALA A 94 24.74 -6.87 -1.19
C ALA A 94 23.83 -6.31 -0.09
N ASP A 95 24.23 -5.22 0.54
CA ASP A 95 23.58 -4.56 1.66
C ASP A 95 22.61 -3.44 1.23
N THR A 96 22.08 -3.51 0.01
CA THR A 96 21.10 -2.54 -0.52
C THR A 96 19.80 -2.58 0.30
N PRO A 97 19.42 -1.52 1.07
CA PRO A 97 18.21 -1.53 1.90
C PRO A 97 16.90 -1.74 1.12
N LEU A 98 16.80 -1.13 -0.07
CA LEU A 98 15.60 -1.18 -0.90
C LEU A 98 16.00 -1.32 -2.37
N PHE A 99 15.42 -2.31 -3.04
CA PHE A 99 15.60 -2.55 -4.45
C PHE A 99 14.26 -2.74 -5.15
N ILE A 100 14.04 -2.02 -6.25
CA ILE A 100 12.83 -2.10 -7.07
C ILE A 100 13.25 -2.55 -8.45
N SER A 101 12.67 -3.62 -8.96
CA SER A 101 12.88 -4.09 -10.33
C SER A 101 11.57 -4.08 -11.09
N PHE A 102 11.59 -3.49 -12.28
CA PHE A 102 10.55 -3.62 -13.28
C PHE A 102 11.07 -4.50 -14.41
N SER A 103 10.56 -5.73 -14.45
CA SER A 103 11.00 -6.79 -15.37
C SER A 103 9.80 -7.65 -15.79
N PRO A 104 8.92 -7.15 -16.70
CA PRO A 104 7.69 -7.86 -17.05
C PRO A 104 7.95 -9.25 -17.62
N SER A 105 7.28 -10.25 -17.02
CA SER A 105 7.20 -11.59 -17.57
C SER A 105 6.64 -11.55 -19.00
N PRO A 106 6.94 -12.53 -19.87
CA PRO A 106 6.36 -12.56 -21.22
C PRO A 106 4.84 -12.62 -21.27
N ARG A 107 4.18 -13.07 -20.19
CA ARG A 107 2.72 -13.03 -20.07
C ARG A 107 2.26 -11.64 -19.68
N GLN A 108 2.90 -11.03 -18.69
CA GLN A 108 2.61 -9.67 -18.23
C GLN A 108 2.88 -8.63 -19.32
N ALA A 109 3.95 -8.82 -20.11
CA ALA A 109 4.29 -7.98 -21.26
C ALA A 109 3.16 -7.88 -22.31
N ARG A 110 2.24 -8.85 -22.37
CA ARG A 110 1.11 -8.82 -23.32
C ARG A 110 0.09 -7.74 -22.97
N TYR A 111 -0.05 -7.41 -21.69
CA TYR A 111 -0.92 -6.32 -21.23
C TYR A 111 -0.40 -4.92 -21.60
N PHE A 112 0.74 -4.80 -22.28
CA PHE A 112 1.22 -3.52 -22.81
C PHE A 112 1.07 -3.39 -24.33
N ARG A 113 0.51 -4.41 -25.00
CA ARG A 113 0.24 -4.34 -26.46
C ARG A 113 -1.02 -3.54 -26.76
N ASP A 114 -1.98 -3.60 -25.84
CA ASP A 114 -3.27 -2.93 -25.97
C ASP A 114 -3.22 -1.66 -25.11
N VAL A 115 -3.40 -0.48 -25.71
CA VAL A 115 -3.39 0.80 -24.97
C VAL A 115 -4.49 0.82 -23.89
N GLU A 116 -5.55 0.03 -24.09
CA GLU A 116 -6.65 -0.16 -23.14
C GLU A 116 -6.22 -0.85 -21.83
N SER A 117 -5.20 -1.71 -21.83
CA SER A 117 -4.70 -2.36 -20.60
C SER A 117 -3.75 -1.48 -19.79
N LEU A 118 -3.21 -0.40 -20.38
CA LEU A 118 -2.55 0.67 -19.65
C LEU A 118 -3.58 1.52 -18.87
N GLU A 119 -4.79 1.71 -19.40
CA GLU A 119 -5.88 2.36 -18.66
C GLU A 119 -6.29 1.56 -17.42
N ALA A 120 -6.16 0.23 -17.42
CA ALA A 120 -6.41 -0.61 -16.24
C ALA A 120 -5.41 -0.36 -15.10
N MET A 121 -4.23 0.21 -15.41
CA MET A 121 -3.25 0.61 -14.41
C MET A 121 -3.56 2.00 -13.80
N VAL A 122 -4.31 2.85 -14.51
CA VAL A 122 -4.64 4.21 -14.05
C VAL A 122 -5.43 4.21 -12.73
N PRO A 123 -6.43 3.35 -12.49
CA PRO A 123 -7.08 3.21 -11.18
C PRO A 123 -6.13 2.82 -10.04
N VAL A 124 -5.10 2.02 -10.34
CA VAL A 124 -4.20 1.45 -9.31
C VAL A 124 -3.04 2.39 -8.96
N PHE A 125 -2.48 3.10 -9.94
CA PHE A 125 -1.41 4.08 -9.71
C PHE A 125 -1.93 5.54 -9.61
N GLY A 126 -3.10 5.83 -10.16
CA GLY A 126 -3.71 7.17 -10.19
C GLY A 126 -4.48 7.54 -8.93
N ALA A 127 -4.78 6.58 -8.05
CA ALA A 127 -5.36 6.85 -6.73
C ALA A 127 -4.40 7.60 -5.78
N MET A 128 -3.14 7.80 -6.16
CA MET A 128 -2.17 8.65 -5.47
C MET A 128 -2.00 9.96 -6.24
N PRO A 129 -2.66 11.07 -5.82
CA PRO A 129 -2.68 12.32 -6.57
C PRO A 129 -1.28 12.89 -6.84
N GLU A 130 -0.36 12.71 -5.90
CA GLU A 130 1.02 13.18 -5.96
C GLU A 130 1.84 12.41 -7.01
N LEU A 131 1.69 11.07 -7.06
CA LEU A 131 2.33 10.25 -8.08
C LEU A 131 1.74 10.54 -9.45
N ARG A 132 0.44 10.81 -9.55
CA ARG A 132 -0.21 11.18 -10.81
C ARG A 132 0.26 12.53 -11.32
N GLU A 133 0.19 13.57 -10.50
CA GLU A 133 0.66 14.90 -10.89
C GLU A 133 2.13 14.84 -11.26
N THR A 134 2.93 14.08 -10.51
CA THR A 134 4.33 13.83 -10.83
C THR A 134 4.48 13.05 -12.13
N ALA A 135 3.68 12.03 -12.40
CA ALA A 135 3.75 11.20 -13.62
C ALA A 135 3.28 11.93 -14.88
N GLU A 136 2.15 12.63 -14.81
CA GLU A 136 1.59 13.41 -15.93
C GLU A 136 2.50 14.60 -16.25
N LYS A 137 3.01 15.32 -15.23
CA LYS A 137 4.01 16.37 -15.44
C LYS A 137 5.34 15.78 -15.90
N ALA A 138 5.81 14.70 -15.30
CA ALA A 138 7.02 14.00 -15.73
C ALA A 138 6.95 13.61 -17.21
N GLN A 139 5.86 12.97 -17.62
CA GLN A 139 5.69 12.51 -18.98
C GLN A 139 5.51 13.69 -19.96
N SER A 140 4.63 14.63 -19.65
CA SER A 140 4.34 15.75 -20.57
C SER A 140 5.43 16.80 -20.59
N ASP A 141 5.96 17.21 -19.43
CA ASP A 141 7.02 18.20 -19.34
C ASP A 141 8.34 17.61 -19.82
N LEU A 142 8.77 16.41 -19.40
CA LEU A 142 10.08 15.90 -19.85
C LEU A 142 10.11 15.56 -21.34
N LEU A 143 9.11 14.83 -21.87
CA LEU A 143 9.16 14.44 -23.28
C LEU A 143 9.06 15.66 -24.19
N THR A 144 8.30 16.68 -23.79
CA THR A 144 8.14 17.92 -24.58
C THR A 144 9.31 18.88 -24.39
N GLN A 145 9.83 19.03 -23.17
CA GLN A 145 10.96 19.92 -22.84
C GLN A 145 12.28 19.42 -23.44
N PHE A 146 12.51 18.11 -23.41
CA PHE A 146 13.72 17.48 -23.93
C PHE A 146 13.57 16.98 -25.38
N ASP A 147 12.42 17.25 -26.03
CA ASP A 147 12.07 16.81 -27.39
C ASP A 147 12.26 15.29 -27.59
N ILE A 148 11.94 14.47 -26.58
CA ILE A 148 12.14 13.02 -26.57
C ILE A 148 10.89 12.33 -27.11
N ASP A 149 11.04 11.58 -28.20
CA ASP A 149 10.00 10.72 -28.76
C ASP A 149 10.17 9.28 -28.27
N TRP A 150 9.12 8.71 -27.67
CA TRP A 150 9.17 7.35 -27.14
C TRP A 150 9.54 6.30 -28.20
N GLN A 151 8.91 6.35 -29.38
CA GLN A 151 9.07 5.33 -30.41
C GLN A 151 10.44 5.42 -31.10
N GLN A 152 10.98 6.63 -31.24
CA GLN A 152 12.21 6.89 -31.97
C GLN A 152 13.44 6.92 -31.07
N ASP A 153 13.33 7.50 -29.87
CA ASP A 153 14.49 7.78 -29.01
C ASP A 153 14.68 6.79 -27.88
N ILE A 154 13.63 6.10 -27.39
CA ILE A 154 13.75 5.18 -26.24
C ILE A 154 13.48 3.73 -26.63
N LEU A 155 12.31 3.49 -27.24
CA LEU A 155 11.86 2.17 -27.64
C LEU A 155 12.96 1.39 -28.38
N PRO A 156 13.78 1.95 -29.29
CA PRO A 156 14.74 1.17 -30.05
C PRO A 156 15.89 0.52 -29.25
N TRP A 157 16.20 0.99 -28.05
CA TRP A 157 17.33 0.51 -27.25
C TRP A 157 16.96 -0.03 -25.87
N ILE A 158 15.84 0.39 -25.29
CA ILE A 158 15.48 -0.01 -23.93
C ILE A 158 15.31 -1.54 -23.81
N GLY A 159 15.91 -2.13 -22.79
CA GLY A 159 15.92 -3.56 -22.52
C GLY A 159 14.66 -4.04 -21.80
N GLY A 160 14.73 -5.25 -21.23
CA GLY A 160 13.61 -5.88 -20.53
C GLY A 160 13.54 -5.60 -19.03
N GLU A 161 14.50 -4.86 -18.48
CA GLU A 161 14.67 -4.70 -17.04
C GLU A 161 15.10 -3.26 -16.70
N ILE A 162 14.46 -2.69 -15.68
CA ILE A 162 14.87 -1.47 -14.99
C ILE A 162 15.00 -1.79 -13.51
N GLY A 163 16.11 -1.41 -12.89
CA GLY A 163 16.32 -1.51 -11.46
C GLY A 163 16.50 -0.15 -10.83
N LEU A 164 15.92 0.09 -9.66
CA LEU A 164 16.18 1.24 -8.81
C LEU A 164 16.66 0.73 -7.45
N ALA A 165 17.86 1.12 -7.05
CA ALA A 165 18.46 0.72 -5.78
C ALA A 165 18.71 1.94 -4.90
N LEU A 166 18.28 1.86 -3.65
CA LEU A 166 18.71 2.75 -2.58
C LEU A 166 19.97 2.16 -1.97
N ILE A 167 21.12 2.80 -2.17
CA ILE A 167 22.43 2.25 -1.85
C ILE A 167 22.78 2.43 -0.38
N ASP A 168 22.36 3.56 0.18
CA ASP A 168 22.58 3.93 1.57
C ASP A 168 21.49 4.95 1.95
N ILE A 169 21.15 5.06 3.23
CA ILE A 169 20.19 6.05 3.73
C ILE A 169 21.01 7.09 4.52
N GLU A 170 21.57 8.09 3.85
CA GLU A 170 22.36 9.12 4.54
C GLU A 170 21.42 10.13 5.22
N THR A 171 21.42 10.22 6.56
CA THR A 171 20.55 11.13 7.35
C THR A 171 20.97 12.61 7.32
N ASN A 172 22.22 12.88 6.92
CA ASN A 172 22.78 14.24 6.87
C ASN A 172 22.83 14.84 5.45
N ASP A 173 22.49 14.05 4.42
CA ASP A 173 22.50 14.50 3.04
C ASP A 173 21.06 14.78 2.57
N ASP A 174 20.86 15.88 1.83
CA ASP A 174 19.54 16.25 1.29
C ASP A 174 18.95 15.19 0.34
N ILE A 175 19.77 14.26 -0.17
CA ILE A 175 19.39 13.22 -1.14
C ILE A 175 20.19 11.93 -0.87
N SER A 176 19.52 10.87 -0.42
CA SER A 176 20.14 9.56 -0.25
C SER A 176 20.69 9.00 -1.56
N PRO A 177 21.85 8.33 -1.56
CA PRO A 177 22.46 7.78 -2.76
C PRO A 177 21.59 6.68 -3.37
N MET A 178 21.12 6.91 -4.59
CA MET A 178 20.33 5.94 -5.36
C MET A 178 20.96 5.70 -6.73
N ILE A 179 20.69 4.53 -7.28
CA ILE A 179 21.13 4.14 -8.62
C ILE A 179 19.92 3.64 -9.41
N LEU A 180 19.63 4.32 -10.52
CA LEU A 180 18.75 3.82 -11.57
C LEU A 180 19.58 3.04 -12.59
N THR A 181 19.13 1.86 -12.95
CA THR A 181 19.76 0.97 -13.91
C THR A 181 18.74 0.60 -14.98
N VAL A 182 19.13 0.66 -16.24
CA VAL A 182 18.24 0.36 -17.37
C VAL A 182 18.99 -0.54 -18.32
N ALA A 183 18.50 -1.77 -18.51
CA ALA A 183 19.05 -2.66 -19.51
C ALA A 183 18.99 -2.02 -20.90
N THR A 184 20.05 -2.18 -21.69
CA THR A 184 20.09 -1.72 -23.08
C THR A 184 20.31 -2.90 -24.01
N ARG A 185 19.44 -3.01 -25.02
CA ARG A 185 19.60 -3.96 -26.14
C ARG A 185 20.41 -3.38 -27.29
N ASN A 186 20.71 -2.09 -27.24
CA ASN A 186 21.47 -1.39 -28.28
C ASN A 186 22.23 -0.19 -27.71
N GLU A 187 23.47 -0.44 -27.27
CA GLU A 187 24.35 0.55 -26.66
C GLU A 187 24.52 1.82 -27.50
N LYS A 188 24.68 1.67 -28.83
CA LYS A 188 24.84 2.82 -29.72
C LYS A 188 23.63 3.75 -29.71
N LYS A 189 22.43 3.18 -29.62
CA LYS A 189 21.18 3.95 -29.58
C LYS A 189 20.91 4.51 -28.18
N SER A 190 21.25 3.81 -27.11
CA SER A 190 21.20 4.38 -25.76
C SER A 190 22.20 5.52 -25.58
N ASP A 191 23.40 5.41 -26.14
CA ASP A 191 24.40 6.48 -26.09
C ASP A 191 23.94 7.71 -26.89
N ALA A 192 23.28 7.50 -28.04
CA ALA A 192 22.67 8.58 -28.79
C ALA A 192 21.55 9.28 -27.99
N PHE A 193 20.73 8.51 -27.27
CA PHE A 193 19.72 9.03 -26.35
C PHE A 193 20.34 9.86 -25.22
N LEU A 194 21.36 9.34 -24.55
CA LEU A 194 22.08 10.07 -23.48
C LEU A 194 22.71 11.37 -24.00
N GLN A 195 23.25 11.36 -25.22
CA GLN A 195 23.75 12.57 -25.87
C GLN A 195 22.63 13.58 -26.18
N LYS A 196 21.44 13.11 -26.58
CA LYS A 196 20.27 13.97 -26.80
C LYS A 196 19.82 14.63 -25.50
N VAL A 197 19.67 13.85 -24.43
CA VAL A 197 19.35 14.34 -23.07
C VAL A 197 20.39 15.38 -22.61
N ARG A 198 21.69 15.06 -22.75
CA ARG A 198 22.79 15.98 -22.41
C ARG A 198 22.66 17.31 -23.15
N ARG A 199 22.47 17.29 -24.48
CA ARG A 199 22.37 18.51 -25.29
C ARG A 199 21.19 19.38 -24.86
N ALA A 200 20.06 18.77 -24.56
CA ALA A 200 18.90 19.50 -24.08
C ALA A 200 19.16 20.10 -22.68
N MET A 201 19.80 19.37 -21.77
CA MET A 201 20.23 19.94 -20.47
C MET A 201 21.25 21.08 -20.62
N GLU A 202 22.21 20.96 -21.56
CA GLU A 202 23.18 22.04 -21.87
C GLU A 202 22.48 23.28 -22.43
N GLN A 203 21.42 23.12 -23.23
CA GLN A 203 20.60 24.24 -23.73
C GLN A 203 19.86 24.98 -22.61
N GLU A 204 19.54 24.28 -21.53
CA GLU A 204 18.91 24.86 -20.33
C GLU A 204 19.92 25.47 -19.34
N GLY A 205 21.21 25.35 -19.63
CA GLY A 205 22.30 25.96 -18.86
C GLY A 205 23.06 25.01 -17.94
N SER A 206 22.73 23.71 -17.92
CA SER A 206 23.52 22.71 -17.20
C SER A 206 24.92 22.58 -17.79
N LYS A 207 25.90 22.35 -16.93
CA LYS A 207 27.28 22.03 -17.33
C LYS A 207 27.56 20.58 -17.04
N PHE A 208 28.33 19.96 -17.92
CA PHE A 208 28.76 18.58 -17.77
C PHE A 208 30.27 18.51 -17.76
N GLU A 209 30.78 17.64 -16.91
CA GLU A 209 32.16 17.18 -16.97
C GLU A 209 32.15 15.70 -17.34
N THR A 210 33.25 15.26 -17.93
CA THR A 210 33.46 13.88 -18.33
C THR A 210 34.80 13.44 -17.79
N GLU A 211 34.82 12.27 -17.17
CA GLU A 211 36.02 11.62 -16.69
C GLU A 211 36.02 10.16 -17.16
N THR A 212 37.15 9.49 -16.96
CA THR A 212 37.23 8.04 -17.13
C THR A 212 37.52 7.44 -15.76
N TYR A 213 36.61 6.59 -15.29
CA TYR A 213 36.73 5.90 -14.01
C TYR A 213 36.79 4.40 -14.28
N ARG A 214 37.92 3.75 -13.93
CA ARG A 214 38.19 2.33 -14.24
C ARG A 214 37.88 1.96 -15.69
N ASP A 215 38.43 2.74 -16.62
CA ASP A 215 38.25 2.58 -18.07
C ASP A 215 36.79 2.74 -18.58
N ILE A 216 35.86 3.14 -17.70
CA ILE A 216 34.47 3.45 -18.06
C ILE A 216 34.32 4.98 -18.19
N PRO A 217 33.84 5.50 -19.33
CA PRO A 217 33.49 6.90 -19.47
C PRO A 217 32.34 7.25 -18.53
N VAL A 218 32.57 8.23 -17.66
CA VAL A 218 31.57 8.75 -16.73
C VAL A 218 31.30 10.20 -17.08
N MET A 219 30.03 10.55 -17.13
CA MET A 219 29.56 11.92 -17.30
C MET A 219 28.80 12.35 -16.05
N TYR A 220 29.05 13.54 -15.54
CA TYR A 220 28.28 14.07 -14.42
C TYR A 220 27.93 15.53 -14.62
N VAL A 221 26.78 15.92 -14.09
CA VAL A 221 26.35 17.32 -14.04
C VAL A 221 27.21 18.04 -13.03
N VAL A 222 27.77 19.19 -13.42
CA VAL A 222 28.51 20.05 -12.49
C VAL A 222 27.48 20.83 -11.66
N PRO A 223 27.51 20.71 -10.32
CA PRO A 223 26.57 21.42 -9.47
C PRO A 223 26.80 22.93 -9.54
N ASP A 224 25.70 23.71 -9.56
CA ASP A 224 25.77 25.18 -9.56
C ASP A 224 26.28 25.76 -8.24
N TYR A 225 26.16 25.01 -7.14
CA TYR A 225 26.64 25.33 -5.79
C TYR A 225 26.85 24.05 -4.97
N GLU A 226 27.61 24.13 -3.88
CA GLU A 226 27.87 23.01 -2.97
C GLU A 226 26.57 22.45 -2.37
N GLY A 227 26.36 21.13 -2.46
CA GLY A 227 25.12 20.45 -2.04
C GLY A 227 24.00 20.40 -3.08
N ALA A 228 24.17 20.98 -4.28
CA ALA A 228 23.20 20.82 -5.36
C ALA A 228 23.20 19.38 -5.92
N PHE A 229 22.03 18.89 -6.32
CA PHE A 229 21.87 17.61 -7.01
C PHE A 229 22.74 17.54 -8.28
N ALA A 230 23.57 16.50 -8.38
CA ALA A 230 24.57 16.36 -9.42
C ALA A 230 24.61 14.92 -9.94
N PRO A 231 23.63 14.51 -10.78
CA PRO A 231 23.54 13.14 -11.25
C PRO A 231 24.73 12.77 -12.14
N ALA A 232 25.11 11.51 -12.07
CA ALA A 232 26.18 10.92 -12.86
C ALA A 232 25.65 9.76 -13.70
N PHE A 233 26.16 9.61 -14.92
CA PHE A 233 25.73 8.67 -15.94
C PHE A 233 26.93 7.87 -16.46
N ALA A 234 26.75 6.57 -16.65
CA ALA A 234 27.65 5.73 -17.43
C ALA A 234 26.89 4.61 -18.14
N THR A 235 27.49 4.06 -19.19
CA THR A 235 27.01 2.85 -19.88
C THR A 235 28.07 1.76 -19.71
N PHE A 236 27.74 0.65 -19.07
CA PHE A 236 28.63 -0.51 -18.90
C PHE A 236 27.80 -1.80 -18.66
N GLU A 237 28.36 -2.97 -18.95
CA GLU A 237 27.68 -4.27 -18.78
C GLU A 237 26.26 -4.35 -19.42
N HIS A 238 26.07 -3.68 -20.57
CA HIS A 238 24.77 -3.55 -21.23
C HIS A 238 23.68 -2.85 -20.38
N LEU A 239 24.09 -1.97 -19.46
CA LEU A 239 23.24 -1.15 -18.62
C LEU A 239 23.55 0.34 -18.84
N ILE A 240 22.52 1.17 -18.91
CA ILE A 240 22.63 2.60 -18.56
C ILE A 240 22.49 2.69 -17.05
N VAL A 241 23.45 3.31 -16.39
CA VAL A 241 23.47 3.48 -14.94
C VAL A 241 23.48 4.97 -14.62
N VAL A 242 22.52 5.40 -13.83
CA VAL A 242 22.39 6.78 -13.36
C VAL A 242 22.42 6.81 -11.84
N GLY A 243 23.48 7.38 -11.28
CA GLY A 243 23.60 7.66 -9.86
C GLY A 243 23.07 9.05 -9.52
N THR A 244 22.45 9.21 -8.34
CA THR A 244 22.07 10.53 -7.83
C THR A 244 23.27 11.45 -7.59
N ASN A 245 24.46 10.87 -7.42
CA ASN A 245 25.73 11.55 -7.34
C ASN A 245 26.88 10.67 -7.91
N ARG A 246 28.07 11.26 -8.03
CA ARG A 246 29.27 10.56 -8.54
C ARG A 246 29.65 9.35 -7.67
N LYS A 247 29.55 9.47 -6.35
CA LYS A 247 29.89 8.40 -5.38
C LYS A 247 29.03 7.16 -5.61
N ALA A 248 27.72 7.33 -5.79
CA ALA A 248 26.78 6.25 -6.09
C ALA A 248 27.15 5.54 -7.40
N LEU A 249 27.41 6.28 -8.48
CA LEU A 249 27.81 5.68 -9.76
C LEU A 249 29.15 4.95 -9.69
N HIS A 250 30.17 5.56 -9.06
CA HIS A 250 31.48 4.92 -8.87
C HIS A 250 31.35 3.62 -8.08
N ARG A 251 30.45 3.56 -7.08
CA ARG A 251 30.19 2.34 -6.32
C ARG A 251 29.64 1.22 -7.19
N ALA A 252 28.68 1.49 -8.08
CA ALA A 252 28.20 0.48 -9.04
C ALA A 252 29.29 0.03 -10.01
N ILE A 253 30.13 0.95 -10.49
CA ILE A 253 31.28 0.61 -11.35
C ILE A 253 32.28 -0.28 -10.61
N ASP A 254 32.61 0.06 -9.36
CA ASP A 254 33.51 -0.73 -8.51
C ASP A 254 33.02 -2.16 -8.33
N ILE A 255 31.71 -2.33 -8.14
CA ILE A 255 31.07 -3.64 -8.02
C ILE A 255 31.14 -4.41 -9.33
N ALA A 256 30.69 -3.80 -10.43
CA ALA A 256 30.70 -4.44 -11.75
C ALA A 256 32.09 -4.87 -12.21
N GLN A 257 33.13 -4.12 -11.85
CA GLN A 257 34.53 -4.43 -12.20
C GLN A 257 35.18 -5.46 -11.25
N ASN A 258 34.60 -5.72 -10.08
CA ASN A 258 35.13 -6.67 -9.11
C ASN A 258 34.24 -7.90 -9.00
N LYS A 259 34.62 -8.98 -9.67
CA LYS A 259 33.86 -10.25 -9.68
C LYS A 259 33.70 -10.91 -8.32
N ASP A 260 34.52 -10.55 -7.34
CA ASP A 260 34.43 -11.05 -5.96
C ASP A 260 33.67 -10.09 -5.03
N ALA A 261 33.13 -8.97 -5.55
CA ALA A 261 32.34 -8.05 -4.76
C ALA A 261 31.02 -8.72 -4.33
N PRO A 262 30.59 -8.55 -3.07
CA PRO A 262 29.29 -9.02 -2.63
C PRO A 262 28.19 -8.17 -3.27
N VAL A 263 27.31 -8.82 -4.03
CA VAL A 263 26.20 -8.19 -4.77
C VAL A 263 24.86 -8.65 -4.25
N LEU A 264 23.82 -7.85 -4.49
CA LEU A 264 22.45 -8.17 -4.07
C LEU A 264 21.95 -9.47 -4.73
N ALA A 265 22.23 -9.65 -6.03
CA ALA A 265 21.82 -10.83 -6.79
C ALA A 265 22.26 -12.17 -6.16
N ASP A 266 23.36 -12.17 -5.39
CA ASP A 266 23.94 -13.34 -4.74
C ASP A 266 23.53 -13.48 -3.26
N GLN A 267 22.74 -12.55 -2.71
CA GLN A 267 22.29 -12.64 -1.32
C GLN A 267 21.30 -13.78 -1.14
N GLU A 268 21.55 -14.63 -0.15
CA GLU A 268 20.72 -15.81 0.15
C GLU A 268 19.27 -15.42 0.41
N VAL A 269 19.03 -14.38 1.23
CA VAL A 269 17.68 -13.91 1.58
C VAL A 269 16.98 -13.31 0.36
N TYR A 270 17.68 -12.54 -0.46
CA TYR A 270 17.16 -11.97 -1.71
C TYR A 270 16.68 -13.09 -2.65
N GLN A 271 17.53 -14.08 -2.92
CA GLN A 271 17.17 -15.21 -3.77
C GLN A 271 16.02 -16.02 -3.18
N ALA A 272 16.03 -16.27 -1.87
CA ALA A 272 14.97 -16.99 -1.20
C ALA A 272 13.62 -16.28 -1.31
N VAL A 273 13.58 -14.95 -1.10
CA VAL A 273 12.37 -14.13 -1.27
C VAL A 273 11.89 -14.14 -2.72
N LEU A 274 12.78 -13.93 -3.70
CA LEU A 274 12.39 -13.89 -5.12
C LEU A 274 11.89 -15.23 -5.66
N ASN A 275 12.43 -16.34 -5.17
CA ASN A 275 12.00 -17.69 -5.53
C ASN A 275 10.58 -18.02 -5.03
N GLU A 276 10.11 -17.32 -4.00
CA GLU A 276 8.77 -17.49 -3.44
C GLU A 276 7.74 -16.55 -4.09
N LEU A 277 8.20 -15.45 -4.69
CA LEU A 277 7.34 -14.56 -5.47
C LEU A 277 6.98 -15.19 -6.83
N PRO A 278 5.75 -15.00 -7.36
CA PRO A 278 5.37 -15.56 -8.65
C PRO A 278 6.27 -15.08 -9.80
N ASP A 279 6.59 -15.99 -10.72
CA ASP A 279 7.31 -15.67 -11.97
C ASP A 279 6.48 -14.78 -12.91
N ASP A 280 5.16 -14.87 -12.82
CA ASP A 280 4.22 -14.15 -13.68
C ASP A 280 3.96 -12.72 -13.18
N ARG A 281 5.02 -11.93 -13.04
CA ARG A 281 5.02 -10.58 -12.47
C ARG A 281 5.46 -9.51 -13.46
N LEU A 282 5.02 -8.28 -13.23
CA LEU A 282 5.48 -7.08 -13.93
C LEU A 282 6.82 -6.59 -13.36
N GLY A 283 7.04 -6.84 -12.08
CA GLY A 283 8.22 -6.47 -11.34
C GLY A 283 8.04 -6.78 -9.87
N TYR A 284 8.99 -6.32 -9.06
CA TYR A 284 8.99 -6.52 -7.62
C TYR A 284 9.74 -5.41 -6.88
N ILE A 285 9.46 -5.33 -5.59
CA ILE A 285 10.18 -4.56 -4.58
C ILE A 285 10.78 -5.58 -3.62
N TYR A 286 12.04 -5.40 -3.26
CA TYR A 286 12.76 -6.14 -2.23
C TYR A 286 13.26 -5.17 -1.16
N LEU A 287 13.12 -5.56 0.10
CA LEU A 287 13.57 -4.84 1.27
C LEU A 287 14.48 -5.74 2.10
N ASP A 288 15.67 -5.23 2.43
CA ASP A 288 16.58 -5.88 3.38
C ASP A 288 16.16 -5.53 4.82
N GLY A 289 15.82 -6.55 5.60
CA GLY A 289 15.26 -6.37 6.95
C GLY A 289 16.22 -5.65 7.90
N PRO A 290 17.41 -6.19 8.16
CA PRO A 290 18.38 -5.58 9.06
C PRO A 290 18.75 -4.14 8.69
N THR A 291 18.98 -3.87 7.39
CA THR A 291 19.37 -2.53 6.95
C THR A 291 18.23 -1.54 7.14
N PHE A 292 17.00 -1.90 6.76
CA PHE A 292 15.83 -1.04 6.95
C PHE A 292 15.56 -0.74 8.43
N LEU A 293 15.70 -1.73 9.31
CA LEU A 293 15.42 -1.57 10.73
C LEU A 293 16.38 -0.63 11.44
N ASN A 294 17.67 -0.69 11.11
CA ASN A 294 18.68 0.20 11.67
C ASN A 294 18.32 1.68 11.44
N TYR A 295 17.60 2.00 10.36
CA TYR A 295 17.13 3.34 10.08
C TYR A 295 15.86 3.72 10.83
N THR A 296 14.86 2.84 10.86
CA THR A 296 13.59 3.17 11.53
C THR A 296 13.71 3.23 13.05
N SER A 297 14.69 2.53 13.65
CA SER A 297 14.86 2.47 15.10
C SER A 297 15.47 3.73 15.74
N GLU A 298 16.06 4.64 14.95
CA GLU A 298 16.65 5.89 15.49
C GLU A 298 15.62 7.02 15.67
N GLU A 299 14.52 7.02 14.90
CA GLU A 299 13.52 8.09 14.92
C GLU A 299 12.14 7.67 15.43
N ALA A 300 11.82 6.38 15.38
CA ALA A 300 10.50 5.89 15.74
C ALA A 300 10.58 5.00 16.99
N ASP A 301 9.82 5.36 18.03
CA ASP A 301 9.56 4.53 19.22
C ASP A 301 8.64 3.35 18.86
N ILE A 302 9.00 2.63 17.79
CA ILE A 302 8.29 1.45 17.33
C ILE A 302 8.72 0.33 18.27
N SER A 303 7.88 0.06 19.26
CA SER A 303 8.04 -0.98 20.28
C SER A 303 7.91 -2.42 19.75
N VAL A 304 7.82 -2.61 18.42
CA VAL A 304 7.71 -3.92 17.78
C VAL A 304 9.10 -4.49 17.52
N ASP A 305 9.42 -5.62 18.16
CA ASP A 305 10.69 -6.31 17.96
C ASP A 305 10.74 -6.97 16.56
N LEU A 306 11.22 -6.22 15.58
CA LEU A 306 11.40 -6.68 14.20
C LEU A 306 12.74 -7.40 13.98
N LYS A 307 13.52 -7.71 15.04
CA LYS A 307 14.85 -8.38 14.89
C LYS A 307 14.80 -9.71 14.16
N ALA A 308 13.64 -10.38 14.16
CA ALA A 308 13.46 -11.62 13.41
C ALA A 308 13.35 -11.39 11.90
N LEU A 309 13.09 -10.18 11.41
CA LEU A 309 12.94 -9.89 9.98
C LEU A 309 14.28 -9.99 9.26
N ARG A 310 14.39 -10.95 8.33
CA ARG A 310 15.55 -11.10 7.43
C ARG A 310 15.40 -10.26 6.18
N GLY A 311 14.20 -10.21 5.61
CA GLY A 311 13.89 -9.45 4.40
C GLY A 311 12.46 -9.64 3.96
N ALA A 312 12.00 -8.82 3.03
CA ALA A 312 10.65 -8.89 2.48
C ALA A 312 10.67 -8.58 0.98
N GLY A 313 9.68 -9.12 0.26
CA GLY A 313 9.49 -8.83 -1.14
C GLY A 313 8.02 -8.68 -1.48
N VAL A 314 7.70 -7.81 -2.42
CA VAL A 314 6.36 -7.64 -2.98
C VAL A 314 6.48 -7.65 -4.50
N SER A 315 5.77 -8.53 -5.18
CA SER A 315 5.60 -8.50 -6.63
C SER A 315 4.26 -7.89 -7.00
N PHE A 316 4.18 -7.36 -8.21
CA PHE A 316 2.95 -6.81 -8.78
C PHE A 316 2.69 -7.46 -10.13
N GLY A 317 1.43 -7.76 -10.44
CA GLY A 317 1.02 -8.40 -11.68
C GLY A 317 -0.41 -8.04 -12.09
N LEU A 318 -0.67 -8.01 -13.40
CA LEU A 318 -1.98 -7.77 -13.95
C LEU A 318 -2.74 -9.08 -14.14
N ALA A 319 -4.01 -9.06 -13.77
CA ALA A 319 -5.00 -10.09 -14.06
C ALA A 319 -6.05 -9.55 -15.02
N ARG A 320 -6.87 -10.44 -15.58
CA ARG A 320 -7.92 -10.06 -16.55
C ARG A 320 -8.93 -9.09 -15.95
N ASP A 321 -9.25 -9.26 -14.68
CA ASP A 321 -10.29 -8.55 -13.95
C ASP A 321 -9.76 -7.88 -12.68
N GLY A 322 -8.45 -7.61 -12.61
CA GLY A 322 -7.88 -6.95 -11.45
C GLY A 322 -6.36 -6.82 -11.46
N VAL A 323 -5.83 -6.42 -10.31
CA VAL A 323 -4.40 -6.31 -10.06
C VAL A 323 -4.04 -7.14 -8.83
N ARG A 324 -2.99 -7.93 -8.97
CA ARG A 324 -2.49 -8.85 -7.96
C ARG A 324 -1.16 -8.34 -7.40
N PHE A 325 -1.04 -8.35 -6.09
CA PHE A 325 0.18 -8.10 -5.36
C PHE A 325 0.49 -9.32 -4.50
N ASP A 326 1.64 -9.94 -4.69
CA ASP A 326 2.07 -11.07 -3.87
C ASP A 326 3.22 -10.63 -3.00
N TYR A 327 3.17 -10.93 -1.71
CA TYR A 327 4.25 -10.60 -0.80
C TYR A 327 4.81 -11.84 -0.12
N VAL A 328 6.08 -11.74 0.22
CA VAL A 328 6.84 -12.73 0.97
C VAL A 328 7.58 -11.99 2.08
N VAL A 329 7.48 -12.49 3.30
CA VAL A 329 8.28 -12.00 4.44
C VAL A 329 9.10 -13.16 4.97
N SER A 330 10.41 -12.94 5.04
CA SER A 330 11.37 -13.92 5.57
C SER A 330 11.73 -13.54 7.00
N TYR A 331 11.42 -14.45 7.93
CA TYR A 331 11.82 -14.35 9.32
C TYR A 331 12.97 -15.31 9.64
N ASN A 332 13.69 -15.02 10.73
CA ASN A 332 14.53 -15.96 11.44
C ASN A 332 13.72 -16.56 12.61
N PRO A 333 13.22 -17.80 12.49
CA PRO A 333 12.38 -18.41 13.52
C PRO A 333 13.09 -18.58 14.87
N ASP A 334 14.43 -18.66 14.89
CA ASP A 334 15.21 -18.82 16.11
C ASP A 334 15.23 -17.54 16.96
N LEU A 335 14.91 -16.38 16.35
CA LEU A 335 14.76 -15.10 17.03
C LEU A 335 13.31 -14.80 17.45
N MET A 336 12.38 -15.73 17.20
CA MET A 336 10.96 -15.57 17.53
C MET A 336 10.58 -16.36 18.79
N THR A 337 9.67 -15.80 19.59
CA THR A 337 9.10 -16.52 20.74
C THR A 337 8.30 -17.74 20.27
N PRO A 338 8.12 -18.78 21.12
CA PRO A 338 7.24 -19.90 20.81
C PRO A 338 5.82 -19.44 20.43
N GLU A 339 5.30 -18.41 21.09
CA GLU A 339 3.98 -17.84 20.88
C GLU A 339 3.88 -17.17 19.50
N GLN A 340 4.88 -16.37 19.11
CA GLN A 340 4.95 -15.76 17.79
C GLN A 340 5.01 -16.80 16.68
N ARG A 341 5.83 -17.85 16.85
CA ARG A 341 5.92 -18.95 15.87
C ARG A 341 4.61 -19.71 15.76
N ALA A 342 3.95 -19.99 16.88
CA ALA A 342 2.65 -20.64 16.91
C ALA A 342 1.57 -19.79 16.21
N ALA A 343 1.58 -18.48 16.43
CA ALA A 343 0.63 -17.56 15.81
C ALA A 343 0.79 -17.46 14.28
N GLN A 344 2.01 -17.55 13.79
CA GLN A 344 2.27 -17.46 12.35
C GLN A 344 2.15 -18.81 11.62
N SER A 345 2.38 -19.96 12.29
CA SER A 345 2.42 -21.29 11.65
C SER A 345 1.08 -22.04 11.64
N ARG A 346 -0.04 -21.33 11.74
CA ARG A 346 -1.35 -21.93 12.03
C ARG A 346 -1.93 -22.76 10.88
N PRO A 347 -2.87 -23.68 11.15
CA PRO A 347 -3.61 -24.41 10.11
C PRO A 347 -4.43 -23.46 9.22
N VAL A 348 -5.14 -24.01 8.24
CA VAL A 348 -5.84 -23.22 7.21
C VAL A 348 -7.32 -23.07 7.57
N HIS A 349 -7.90 -21.87 7.40
CA HIS A 349 -9.33 -21.64 7.62
C HIS A 349 -10.21 -22.03 6.41
N ARG A 350 -11.47 -22.44 6.66
CA ARG A 350 -12.48 -22.81 5.65
C ARG A 350 -13.57 -21.76 5.37
N LEU A 351 -13.38 -20.50 5.77
CA LEU A 351 -14.34 -19.38 5.60
C LEU A 351 -15.79 -19.77 5.96
N LYS A 352 -15.99 -20.40 7.11
CA LYS A 352 -17.30 -20.92 7.54
C LYS A 352 -18.23 -19.77 7.87
N THR A 353 -17.74 -18.77 8.62
CA THR A 353 -18.49 -17.57 9.04
C THR A 353 -18.96 -16.73 7.86
N ALA A 354 -18.30 -16.80 6.70
CA ALA A 354 -18.74 -16.11 5.48
C ALA A 354 -20.12 -16.59 4.99
N ASN A 355 -20.55 -17.81 5.35
CA ASN A 355 -21.90 -18.31 5.05
C ASN A 355 -22.98 -17.77 6.01
N LEU A 356 -22.58 -17.28 7.19
CA LEU A 356 -23.46 -16.64 8.18
C LEU A 356 -23.44 -15.10 8.05
N THR A 357 -22.49 -14.57 7.30
CA THR A 357 -22.31 -13.14 7.10
C THR A 357 -23.26 -12.61 6.02
N PRO A 358 -24.04 -11.54 6.29
CA PRO A 358 -24.97 -10.97 5.31
C PRO A 358 -24.29 -10.47 4.01
N ALA A 359 -24.95 -10.58 2.87
CA ALA A 359 -24.46 -9.99 1.62
C ALA A 359 -24.32 -8.47 1.68
N ALA A 360 -24.93 -7.79 2.66
CA ALA A 360 -24.83 -6.35 2.91
C ALA A 360 -23.44 -5.89 3.40
N THR A 361 -22.57 -6.80 3.85
CA THR A 361 -21.22 -6.52 4.34
C THR A 361 -20.39 -5.54 3.50
N ILE A 362 -19.80 -4.57 4.19
CA ILE A 362 -18.81 -3.61 3.70
C ILE A 362 -17.41 -4.20 3.85
N ALA A 363 -17.04 -4.64 5.06
CA ALA A 363 -15.73 -5.23 5.34
C ALA A 363 -15.89 -6.54 6.12
N TYR A 364 -15.04 -7.50 5.81
CA TYR A 364 -14.97 -8.82 6.43
C TYR A 364 -13.51 -9.11 6.72
N TRP A 365 -13.16 -9.30 7.99
CA TRP A 365 -11.83 -9.71 8.42
C TRP A 365 -11.96 -10.98 9.24
N SER A 366 -11.43 -12.07 8.70
CA SER A 366 -11.43 -13.39 9.33
C SER A 366 -10.01 -13.81 9.70
N THR A 367 -9.88 -14.31 10.91
CA THR A 367 -8.69 -14.93 11.48
C THR A 367 -9.12 -16.20 12.22
N GLN A 368 -8.21 -16.85 12.92
CA GLN A 368 -8.50 -18.04 13.70
C GLN A 368 -7.63 -18.11 14.94
N ASP A 369 -8.05 -18.90 15.93
CA ASP A 369 -7.31 -19.13 17.17
C ASP A 369 -6.88 -17.78 17.80
N LEU A 370 -7.90 -17.03 18.20
CA LEU A 370 -7.72 -15.77 18.92
C LEU A 370 -6.89 -15.95 20.21
N PRO A 371 -7.01 -17.05 20.99
CA PRO A 371 -6.13 -17.32 22.13
C PRO A 371 -4.65 -17.27 21.81
N THR A 372 -4.23 -17.97 20.76
CA THR A 372 -2.82 -17.97 20.36
C THR A 372 -2.41 -16.58 19.83
N SER A 373 -3.34 -15.83 19.21
CA SER A 373 -3.05 -14.49 18.67
C SER A 373 -2.80 -13.49 19.78
N TRP A 374 -3.66 -13.54 20.78
CA TRP A 374 -3.55 -12.72 21.98
C TRP A 374 -2.22 -12.97 22.68
N LYS A 375 -1.85 -14.24 22.92
CA LYS A 375 -0.55 -14.58 23.54
C LYS A 375 0.64 -14.05 22.74
N ALA A 376 0.61 -14.19 21.41
CA ALA A 376 1.67 -13.66 20.55
C ALA A 376 1.75 -12.12 20.58
N PHE A 377 0.60 -11.45 20.55
CA PHE A 377 0.50 -9.99 20.67
C PHE A 377 1.10 -9.51 22.00
N MET A 378 0.66 -10.09 23.13
CA MET A 378 1.17 -9.77 24.46
C MET A 378 2.68 -10.03 24.56
N SER A 379 3.19 -11.11 23.95
CA SER A 379 4.63 -11.39 23.92
C SER A 379 5.46 -10.39 23.10
N THR A 380 4.84 -9.71 22.14
CA THR A 380 5.52 -8.78 21.22
C THR A 380 5.54 -7.36 21.78
N MET A 381 4.47 -6.95 22.46
CA MET A 381 4.33 -5.60 23.00
C MET A 381 5.16 -5.45 24.29
N GLN A 382 6.36 -4.88 24.18
CA GLN A 382 7.14 -4.47 25.34
C GLN A 382 6.35 -3.38 26.10
N GLY A 383 5.95 -3.64 27.35
CA GLY A 383 5.08 -2.74 28.12
C GLY A 383 3.60 -3.11 28.12
N ALA A 384 3.23 -4.31 27.66
CA ALA A 384 1.86 -4.81 27.78
C ALA A 384 1.38 -5.02 29.23
N SER A 385 2.22 -4.74 30.25
CA SER A 385 1.83 -4.74 31.66
C SER A 385 0.61 -3.88 31.92
N ASP A 386 0.45 -2.75 31.24
CA ASP A 386 -0.71 -1.88 31.43
C ASP A 386 -2.01 -2.56 30.95
N ILE A 387 -1.94 -3.39 29.90
CA ILE A 387 -3.08 -4.18 29.40
C ILE A 387 -3.36 -5.33 30.37
N GLU A 388 -2.33 -6.03 30.84
CA GLU A 388 -2.47 -7.10 31.84
C GLU A 388 -3.08 -6.57 33.13
N ASP A 389 -2.61 -5.41 33.62
CA ASP A 389 -3.12 -4.74 34.82
C ASP A 389 -4.57 -4.29 34.62
N LEU A 390 -4.94 -3.78 33.44
CA LEU A 390 -6.31 -3.38 33.13
C LEU A 390 -7.25 -4.59 33.07
N VAL A 391 -6.83 -5.68 32.41
CA VAL A 391 -7.58 -6.93 32.38
C VAL A 391 -7.73 -7.46 33.80
N GLN A 392 -6.65 -7.54 34.57
CA GLN A 392 -6.68 -8.04 35.94
C GLN A 392 -7.54 -7.17 36.88
N ALA A 393 -7.51 -5.85 36.72
CA ALA A 393 -8.38 -4.95 37.46
C ALA A 393 -9.86 -5.22 37.14
N PHE A 394 -10.20 -5.35 35.86
CA PHE A 394 -11.54 -5.73 35.43
C PHE A 394 -11.96 -7.09 35.98
N GLU A 395 -11.11 -8.12 35.87
CA GLU A 395 -11.44 -9.47 36.38
C GLU A 395 -11.66 -9.47 37.91
N ASN A 396 -10.86 -8.70 38.66
CA ASN A 396 -11.02 -8.59 40.12
C ASN A 396 -12.29 -7.84 40.53
N GLU A 397 -12.70 -6.84 39.75
CA GLU A 397 -13.88 -6.01 40.02
C GLU A 397 -15.18 -6.72 39.62
N THR A 398 -15.18 -7.36 38.45
CA THR A 398 -16.36 -7.98 37.84
C THR A 398 -16.53 -9.45 38.23
N GLY A 399 -15.43 -10.15 38.54
CA GLY A 399 -15.41 -11.60 38.69
C GLY A 399 -15.46 -12.37 37.36
N VAL A 400 -15.47 -11.67 36.21
CA VAL A 400 -15.53 -12.27 34.87
C VAL A 400 -14.11 -12.41 34.32
N HIS A 401 -13.65 -13.63 34.05
CA HIS A 401 -12.31 -13.86 33.48
C HIS A 401 -12.32 -13.78 31.95
N LEU A 402 -12.25 -12.58 31.39
CA LEU A 402 -12.37 -12.34 29.94
C LEU A 402 -11.43 -13.21 29.09
N ILE A 403 -10.20 -13.43 29.56
CA ILE A 403 -9.21 -14.17 28.78
C ILE A 403 -9.46 -15.68 28.87
N ASP A 404 -9.70 -16.20 30.06
CA ASP A 404 -9.80 -17.63 30.31
C ASP A 404 -11.20 -18.21 30.03
N ASP A 405 -12.25 -17.41 30.21
CA ASP A 405 -13.63 -17.86 30.09
C ASP A 405 -14.28 -17.48 28.74
N ILE A 406 -13.86 -16.37 28.13
CA ILE A 406 -14.44 -15.91 26.85
C ILE A 406 -13.45 -16.10 25.70
N LEU A 407 -12.28 -15.45 25.77
CA LEU A 407 -11.31 -15.46 24.67
C LEU A 407 -10.78 -16.88 24.40
N ALA A 408 -10.45 -17.63 25.46
CA ALA A 408 -9.96 -19.01 25.37
C ALA A 408 -10.92 -19.97 24.63
N GLN A 409 -12.22 -19.66 24.62
CA GLN A 409 -13.25 -20.47 23.95
C GLN A 409 -13.34 -20.20 22.44
N MET A 410 -12.71 -19.14 21.94
CA MET A 410 -12.70 -18.76 20.51
C MET A 410 -11.58 -19.51 19.75
N THR A 411 -11.64 -20.84 19.77
CA THR A 411 -10.60 -21.74 19.26
C THR A 411 -10.61 -21.87 17.72
N GLY A 412 -11.75 -21.59 17.08
CA GLY A 412 -11.93 -21.72 15.64
C GLY A 412 -11.79 -20.40 14.87
N GLU A 413 -12.62 -20.22 13.83
CA GLU A 413 -12.72 -18.95 13.09
C GLU A 413 -13.18 -17.81 13.99
N VAL A 414 -12.53 -16.65 13.89
CA VAL A 414 -13.04 -15.40 14.46
C VAL A 414 -13.10 -14.36 13.34
N THR A 415 -14.25 -13.73 13.19
CA THR A 415 -14.52 -12.81 12.10
C THR A 415 -15.14 -11.52 12.62
N LEU A 416 -14.53 -10.40 12.26
CA LEU A 416 -15.13 -9.08 12.39
C LEU A 416 -15.75 -8.67 11.07
N VAL A 417 -17.00 -8.22 11.13
CA VAL A 417 -17.77 -7.76 9.98
C VAL A 417 -18.25 -6.34 10.23
N ILE A 418 -18.04 -5.47 9.23
CA ILE A 418 -18.62 -4.14 9.17
C ILE A 418 -19.73 -4.17 8.11
N LEU A 419 -20.92 -3.71 8.49
CA LEU A 419 -22.10 -3.68 7.62
C LEU A 419 -22.91 -2.40 7.85
N PRO A 420 -23.78 -2.00 6.90
CA PRO A 420 -24.61 -0.84 7.09
C PRO A 420 -25.69 -1.07 8.15
N ASP A 421 -25.71 -0.28 9.22
CA ASP A 421 -26.75 -0.35 10.25
C ASP A 421 -26.93 0.99 10.98
N ARG A 422 -28.15 1.51 11.02
CA ARG A 422 -28.46 2.81 11.67
C ARG A 422 -28.55 2.70 13.18
N ASN A 423 -28.84 1.51 13.69
CA ASN A 423 -29.02 1.26 15.12
C ASN A 423 -27.78 0.54 15.70
N GLY A 424 -26.72 0.38 14.90
CA GLY A 424 -25.47 -0.22 15.33
C GLY A 424 -24.72 0.66 16.34
N LEU A 425 -23.68 0.09 16.96
CA LEU A 425 -22.84 0.79 17.96
C LEU A 425 -22.25 2.13 17.47
N PHE A 426 -22.04 2.26 16.16
CA PHE A 426 -21.55 3.49 15.51
C PHE A 426 -22.56 4.02 14.48
N GLY A 427 -23.81 3.60 14.60
CA GLY A 427 -24.90 3.85 13.68
C GLY A 427 -25.66 5.12 14.02
N ASP A 428 -25.95 5.92 13.00
CA ASP A 428 -26.98 6.95 13.04
C ASP A 428 -27.60 7.17 11.63
N GLU A 429 -28.43 8.21 11.47
CA GLU A 429 -29.06 8.51 10.17
C GLU A 429 -28.05 8.82 9.06
N GLU A 430 -26.94 9.47 9.41
CA GLU A 430 -25.87 9.94 8.52
C GLU A 430 -24.82 8.84 8.32
N THR A 431 -24.46 8.13 9.37
CA THR A 431 -23.44 7.07 9.39
C THR A 431 -24.06 5.73 9.81
N PRO A 432 -24.75 5.00 8.91
CA PRO A 432 -25.31 3.71 9.26
C PRO A 432 -24.19 2.66 9.32
N LEU A 433 -23.52 2.49 10.46
CA LEU A 433 -22.49 1.48 10.68
C LEU A 433 -22.82 0.54 11.85
N GLY A 434 -22.88 -0.76 11.54
CA GLY A 434 -23.00 -1.84 12.49
C GLY A 434 -21.76 -2.72 12.50
N LEU A 435 -21.53 -3.37 13.64
CA LEU A 435 -20.52 -4.41 13.80
C LEU A 435 -21.16 -5.75 14.10
N LEU A 436 -20.55 -6.78 13.54
CA LEU A 436 -20.88 -8.17 13.81
C LEU A 436 -19.57 -8.93 14.08
N LEU A 437 -19.49 -9.59 15.22
CA LEU A 437 -18.43 -10.54 15.56
C LEU A 437 -19.00 -11.95 15.46
N LEU A 438 -18.32 -12.80 14.69
CA LEU A 438 -18.62 -14.22 14.58
C LEU A 438 -17.43 -15.00 15.13
N ALA A 439 -17.64 -15.87 16.12
CA ALA A 439 -16.56 -16.67 16.70
C ALA A 439 -16.97 -18.13 16.83
N GLN A 440 -16.26 -19.02 16.16
CA GLN A 440 -16.45 -20.46 16.30
C GLN A 440 -15.86 -20.94 17.62
N THR A 441 -16.61 -21.79 18.31
CA THR A 441 -16.22 -22.39 19.59
C THR A 441 -16.51 -23.88 19.61
N ASP A 442 -15.69 -24.64 20.33
CA ASP A 442 -15.93 -26.07 20.57
C ASP A 442 -16.86 -26.31 21.78
N ASP A 443 -17.13 -25.29 22.59
CA ASP A 443 -18.00 -25.36 23.77
C ASP A 443 -18.95 -24.14 23.85
N PRO A 444 -20.00 -24.11 23.00
CA PRO A 444 -20.96 -23.01 22.99
C PRO A 444 -21.73 -22.87 24.32
N VAL A 445 -21.85 -23.95 25.11
CA VAL A 445 -22.55 -23.92 26.40
C VAL A 445 -21.72 -23.18 27.43
N ALA A 446 -20.43 -23.51 27.54
CA ALA A 446 -19.52 -22.79 28.45
C ALA A 446 -19.39 -21.33 28.06
N LEU A 447 -19.14 -21.03 26.77
CA LEU A 447 -19.02 -19.66 26.30
C LEU A 447 -20.30 -18.84 26.52
N LYS A 448 -21.49 -19.45 26.34
CA LYS A 448 -22.75 -18.77 26.65
C LYS A 448 -22.84 -18.42 28.13
N ALA A 449 -22.51 -19.35 29.04
CA ALA A 449 -22.57 -19.08 30.47
C ALA A 449 -21.67 -17.90 30.87
N SER A 450 -20.45 -17.83 30.34
CA SER A 450 -19.53 -16.72 30.59
C SER A 450 -20.02 -15.38 30.01
N LEU A 451 -20.72 -15.41 28.87
CA LEU A 451 -21.36 -14.22 28.31
C LEU A 451 -22.61 -13.80 29.11
N ASP A 452 -23.37 -14.76 29.65
CA ASP A 452 -24.49 -14.48 30.55
C ASP A 452 -23.98 -13.80 31.84
N ASP A 453 -22.91 -14.31 32.45
CA ASP A 453 -22.28 -13.71 33.64
C ASP A 453 -21.75 -12.29 33.35
N LEU A 454 -21.14 -12.07 32.18
CA LEU A 454 -20.70 -10.74 31.74
C LEU A 454 -21.89 -9.79 31.52
N ALA A 455 -22.97 -10.28 30.90
CA ALA A 455 -24.16 -9.49 30.63
C ALA A 455 -24.87 -9.07 31.93
N ASP A 456 -24.98 -9.99 32.90
CA ASP A 456 -25.54 -9.71 34.23
C ASP A 456 -24.73 -8.63 34.97
N TYR A 457 -23.40 -8.64 34.86
CA TYR A 457 -22.57 -7.56 35.43
C TYR A 457 -22.84 -6.21 34.74
N LEU A 458 -22.94 -6.20 33.41
CA LEU A 458 -23.14 -4.97 32.64
C LEU A 458 -24.52 -4.32 32.91
N VAL A 459 -25.56 -5.11 33.19
CA VAL A 459 -26.89 -4.58 33.56
C VAL A 459 -26.80 -3.54 34.67
N ASP A 460 -26.05 -3.85 35.72
CA ASP A 460 -25.92 -2.97 36.89
C ASP A 460 -25.00 -1.77 36.60
N GLU A 461 -23.93 -1.96 35.82
CA GLU A 461 -22.91 -0.93 35.58
C GLU A 461 -23.35 0.14 34.55
N ILE A 462 -24.06 -0.26 33.50
CA ILE A 462 -24.49 0.66 32.42
C ILE A 462 -26.00 0.95 32.43
N GLU A 463 -26.73 0.58 33.49
CA GLU A 463 -28.19 0.74 33.60
C GLU A 463 -28.94 0.16 32.37
N ALA A 464 -28.49 -1.01 31.92
CA ALA A 464 -29.06 -1.72 30.78
C ALA A 464 -30.11 -2.76 31.23
N GLU A 465 -31.00 -3.14 30.33
CA GLU A 465 -31.96 -4.22 30.52
C GLU A 465 -31.58 -5.44 29.68
N LEU A 466 -31.80 -6.64 30.22
CA LEU A 466 -31.69 -7.88 29.47
C LEU A 466 -33.05 -8.34 28.94
N ASP A 467 -33.10 -8.61 27.65
CA ASP A 467 -34.26 -9.20 26.98
C ASP A 467 -33.85 -10.44 26.18
N GLN A 468 -34.75 -11.42 26.08
CA GLN A 468 -34.55 -12.57 25.21
C GLN A 468 -35.43 -12.43 23.97
N GLN A 469 -34.80 -12.32 22.81
CA GLN A 469 -35.50 -12.14 21.55
C GLN A 469 -35.34 -13.38 20.66
N GLU A 470 -36.47 -13.93 20.21
CA GLU A 470 -36.49 -14.96 19.18
C GLU A 470 -36.37 -14.29 17.80
N ILE A 471 -35.22 -14.50 17.15
CA ILE A 471 -34.93 -13.94 15.83
C ILE A 471 -34.67 -15.11 14.88
N GLY A 472 -35.66 -15.41 14.05
CA GLY A 472 -35.64 -16.60 13.19
C GLY A 472 -35.77 -17.89 14.02
N ASP A 473 -34.81 -18.80 13.85
CA ASP A 473 -34.75 -20.07 14.59
C ASP A 473 -33.79 -20.01 15.81
N THR A 474 -33.27 -18.81 16.14
CA THR A 474 -32.27 -18.59 17.18
C THR A 474 -32.80 -17.63 18.25
N THR A 475 -32.54 -17.94 19.51
CA THR A 475 -32.78 -17.04 20.64
C THR A 475 -31.51 -16.24 20.93
N PHE A 476 -31.63 -14.92 20.92
CA PHE A 476 -30.55 -13.99 21.27
C PHE A 476 -30.83 -13.36 22.64
N THR A 477 -29.78 -13.20 23.44
CA THR A 477 -29.80 -12.32 24.62
C THR A 477 -29.45 -10.92 24.15
N MET A 478 -30.33 -9.96 24.40
CA MET A 478 -30.17 -8.54 24.08
C MET A 478 -29.89 -7.78 25.37
N LEU A 479 -28.90 -6.89 25.34
CA LEU A 479 -28.57 -5.91 26.34
C LEU A 479 -28.91 -4.53 25.78
N GLU A 480 -29.93 -3.89 26.33
CA GLU A 480 -30.47 -2.61 25.85
C GLU A 480 -30.20 -1.49 26.88
N GLU A 481 -29.42 -0.49 26.50
CA GLU A 481 -29.11 0.65 27.37
C GLU A 481 -30.16 1.76 27.22
N SER A 482 -30.80 2.13 28.32
CA SER A 482 -31.95 3.04 28.33
C SER A 482 -31.63 4.47 27.89
N TRP A 483 -30.39 4.94 28.12
CA TRP A 483 -30.01 6.34 27.89
C TRP A 483 -29.41 6.59 26.50
N SER A 484 -28.48 5.74 26.08
CA SER A 484 -27.79 5.88 24.79
C SER A 484 -28.58 5.26 23.63
N GLY A 485 -29.53 4.35 23.92
CA GLY A 485 -30.18 3.53 22.92
C GLY A 485 -29.27 2.44 22.35
N LEU A 486 -28.10 2.20 22.95
CA LEU A 486 -27.20 1.12 22.59
C LEU A 486 -27.91 -0.22 22.78
N SER A 487 -27.85 -1.07 21.75
CA SER A 487 -28.33 -2.44 21.81
C SER A 487 -27.20 -3.38 21.43
N LEU A 488 -26.78 -4.26 22.33
CA LEU A 488 -25.83 -5.33 22.04
C LEU A 488 -26.57 -6.65 22.16
N GLY A 489 -26.32 -7.61 21.29
CA GLY A 489 -26.91 -8.92 21.47
C GLY A 489 -25.98 -10.05 21.07
N TYR A 490 -26.11 -11.16 21.76
CA TYR A 490 -25.33 -12.37 21.49
C TYR A 490 -26.20 -13.62 21.50
N GLY A 491 -25.79 -14.60 20.71
CA GLY A 491 -26.47 -15.88 20.57
C GLY A 491 -25.63 -16.85 19.74
N PHE A 492 -26.13 -18.06 19.55
CA PHE A 492 -25.40 -19.11 18.86
C PHE A 492 -26.17 -19.63 17.66
N VAL A 493 -25.49 -19.70 16.52
CA VAL A 493 -25.95 -20.41 15.32
C VAL A 493 -25.01 -21.60 15.13
N ASP A 494 -25.53 -22.80 15.39
CA ASP A 494 -24.74 -24.02 15.54
C ASP A 494 -23.62 -23.87 16.61
N ASP A 495 -22.36 -23.92 16.19
CA ASP A 495 -21.13 -23.78 16.99
C ASP A 495 -20.48 -22.39 16.83
N VAL A 496 -21.21 -21.42 16.29
CA VAL A 496 -20.73 -20.05 16.06
C VAL A 496 -21.46 -19.09 16.98
N LEU A 497 -20.70 -18.45 17.87
CA LEU A 497 -21.13 -17.24 18.58
C LEU A 497 -21.36 -16.14 17.55
N VAL A 498 -22.52 -15.51 17.64
CA VAL A 498 -22.92 -14.34 16.88
C VAL A 498 -23.11 -13.21 17.89
N LEU A 499 -22.31 -12.16 17.79
CA LEU A 499 -22.45 -10.94 18.59
C LEU A 499 -22.66 -9.77 17.64
N GLY A 500 -23.83 -9.12 17.74
CA GLY A 500 -24.23 -7.99 16.91
C GLY A 500 -24.44 -6.74 17.76
N THR A 501 -24.28 -5.58 17.14
CA THR A 501 -24.48 -4.28 17.79
C THR A 501 -25.90 -3.71 17.61
N SER A 502 -26.86 -4.54 17.24
CA SER A 502 -28.29 -4.21 17.16
C SER A 502 -29.11 -5.48 16.93
N ALA A 503 -30.42 -5.42 17.19
CA ALA A 503 -31.35 -6.48 16.82
C ALA A 503 -31.41 -6.67 15.29
N GLU A 504 -31.31 -5.59 14.51
CA GLU A 504 -31.31 -5.64 13.04
C GLU A 504 -30.12 -6.43 12.49
N THR A 505 -28.91 -6.20 13.03
CA THR A 505 -27.70 -6.93 12.62
C THR A 505 -27.85 -8.44 12.89
N LEU A 506 -28.40 -8.81 14.04
CA LEU A 506 -28.66 -10.21 14.39
C LEU A 506 -29.75 -10.84 13.51
N GLN A 507 -30.77 -10.05 13.15
CA GLN A 507 -31.81 -10.46 12.23
C GLN A 507 -31.27 -10.73 10.83
N GLU A 508 -30.36 -9.89 10.32
CA GLU A 508 -29.70 -10.15 9.05
C GLU A 508 -28.97 -11.50 9.08
N VAL A 509 -28.19 -11.78 10.15
CA VAL A 509 -27.48 -13.05 10.32
C VAL A 509 -28.42 -14.25 10.33
N ALA A 510 -29.50 -14.20 11.10
CA ALA A 510 -30.48 -15.27 11.20
C ALA A 510 -31.19 -15.56 9.86
N GLN A 511 -31.25 -14.57 8.97
CA GLN A 511 -31.90 -14.66 7.65
C GLN A 511 -30.93 -14.97 6.50
N THR A 512 -29.61 -14.96 6.74
CA THR A 512 -28.52 -14.98 5.73
C THR A 512 -28.55 -16.13 4.69
N ARG A 513 -29.39 -17.16 4.84
CA ARG A 513 -29.48 -18.39 4.01
C ARG A 513 -28.93 -18.27 2.57
N ASP A 514 -29.72 -17.77 1.62
CA ASP A 514 -29.36 -17.68 0.19
C ASP A 514 -28.67 -16.35 -0.19
N GLU A 515 -28.60 -15.39 0.75
CA GLU A 515 -28.04 -14.05 0.56
C GLU A 515 -26.79 -13.84 1.42
N SER A 516 -25.96 -14.87 1.56
CA SER A 516 -24.69 -14.80 2.30
C SER A 516 -23.58 -14.12 1.52
N LEU A 517 -22.61 -13.56 2.23
CA LEU A 517 -21.40 -12.97 1.66
C LEU A 517 -20.66 -14.00 0.79
N ALA A 518 -20.54 -15.24 1.27
CA ALA A 518 -19.94 -16.37 0.55
C ALA A 518 -20.62 -16.68 -0.79
N ALA A 519 -21.92 -16.44 -0.91
CA ALA A 519 -22.68 -16.64 -2.15
C ALA A 519 -22.53 -15.49 -3.16
N THR A 520 -21.99 -14.33 -2.74
CA THR A 520 -21.87 -13.17 -3.64
C THR A 520 -20.76 -13.37 -4.67
N LYS A 521 -21.04 -13.04 -5.93
CA LYS A 521 -20.06 -13.12 -7.03
C LYS A 521 -18.83 -12.25 -6.78
N THR A 522 -19.02 -11.07 -6.17
CA THR A 522 -17.91 -10.15 -5.88
C THR A 522 -16.97 -10.75 -4.84
N PHE A 523 -17.49 -11.39 -3.79
CA PHE A 523 -16.65 -12.07 -2.80
C PHE A 523 -15.91 -13.24 -3.42
N GLN A 524 -16.60 -14.10 -4.17
CA GLN A 524 -15.98 -15.24 -4.87
C GLN A 524 -14.87 -14.80 -5.84
N ALA A 525 -15.13 -13.79 -6.67
CA ALA A 525 -14.15 -13.26 -7.62
C ALA A 525 -12.95 -12.58 -6.94
N ALA A 526 -13.17 -11.93 -5.79
CA ALA A 526 -12.10 -11.30 -5.03
C ALA A 526 -11.21 -12.33 -4.32
N LEU A 527 -11.76 -13.48 -3.92
CA LEU A 527 -11.02 -14.52 -3.21
C LEU A 527 -10.36 -15.56 -4.12
N ASP A 528 -10.87 -15.78 -5.35
CA ASP A 528 -10.34 -16.76 -6.31
C ASP A 528 -8.81 -16.66 -6.56
N PRO A 529 -8.20 -15.46 -6.64
CA PRO A 529 -6.75 -15.34 -6.86
C PRO A 529 -5.91 -15.52 -5.60
N LEU A 530 -6.54 -15.53 -4.42
CA LEU A 530 -5.84 -15.66 -3.14
C LEU A 530 -5.39 -17.10 -2.90
N PRO A 531 -4.43 -17.32 -1.98
CA PRO A 531 -4.07 -18.66 -1.58
C PRO A 531 -5.27 -19.42 -1.01
N ASN A 532 -5.52 -20.63 -1.53
CA ASN A 532 -6.58 -21.52 -1.02
C ASN A 532 -6.35 -21.99 0.43
N LYS A 533 -5.22 -21.58 1.03
CA LYS A 533 -4.72 -22.02 2.32
C LYS A 533 -4.29 -20.87 3.23
N SER A 534 -5.11 -19.83 3.34
CA SER A 534 -4.80 -18.71 4.22
C SER A 534 -5.18 -18.96 5.69
N SER A 535 -4.36 -18.44 6.59
CA SER A 535 -4.58 -18.34 8.04
C SER A 535 -5.41 -17.11 8.42
N SER A 536 -5.50 -16.12 7.52
CA SER A 536 -6.40 -14.97 7.63
C SER A 536 -6.87 -14.49 6.26
N TYR A 537 -8.06 -13.90 6.24
CA TYR A 537 -8.65 -13.26 5.07
C TYR A 537 -9.16 -11.87 5.42
N LEU A 538 -8.92 -10.90 4.55
CA LEU A 538 -9.58 -9.60 4.58
C LEU A 538 -10.29 -9.40 3.25
N PHE A 539 -11.49 -8.84 3.31
CA PHE A 539 -12.30 -8.46 2.17
C PHE A 539 -12.96 -7.11 2.44
N LEU A 540 -12.89 -6.22 1.46
CA LEU A 540 -13.52 -4.91 1.48
C LEU A 540 -14.33 -4.72 0.20
N ASN A 541 -15.64 -4.51 0.33
CA ASN A 541 -16.50 -4.10 -0.75
C ASN A 541 -16.35 -2.59 -1.00
N VAL A 542 -15.46 -2.25 -1.93
CA VAL A 542 -15.06 -0.87 -2.20
C VAL A 542 -16.24 0.04 -2.58
N PRO A 543 -17.19 -0.34 -3.45
CA PRO A 543 -18.36 0.50 -3.74
C PRO A 543 -19.23 0.80 -2.51
N LYS A 544 -19.36 -0.15 -1.57
CA LYS A 544 -20.11 0.09 -0.33
C LYS A 544 -19.31 0.97 0.63
N ALA A 545 -18.01 0.74 0.76
CA ALA A 545 -17.12 1.56 1.58
C ALA A 545 -17.11 3.02 1.12
N ILE A 546 -17.02 3.28 -0.19
CA ILE A 546 -17.11 4.62 -0.77
C ILE A 546 -18.47 5.27 -0.43
N ARG A 547 -19.58 4.53 -0.53
CA ARG A 547 -20.91 5.06 -0.19
C ARG A 547 -21.02 5.45 1.27
N LEU A 548 -20.43 4.65 2.17
CA LEU A 548 -20.38 4.98 3.60
C LEU A 548 -19.51 6.22 3.83
N ALA A 549 -18.26 6.21 3.35
CA ALA A 549 -17.33 7.33 3.51
C ALA A 549 -17.89 8.64 2.95
N SER A 550 -18.57 8.60 1.80
CA SER A 550 -19.19 9.79 1.18
C SER A 550 -20.32 10.41 2.01
N LYS A 551 -20.93 9.66 2.93
CA LYS A 551 -21.94 10.19 3.86
C LYS A 551 -21.31 10.86 5.07
N MET A 552 -20.13 10.39 5.48
CA MET A 552 -19.37 10.95 6.60
C MET A 552 -18.61 12.23 6.22
N MET A 553 -18.43 12.48 4.93
CA MET A 553 -17.78 13.69 4.41
C MET A 553 -18.75 14.88 4.36
N ASP A 554 -18.24 16.06 4.70
CA ASP A 554 -18.96 17.31 4.44
C ASP A 554 -19.04 17.62 2.92
N GLU A 555 -19.68 18.73 2.55
CA GLU A 555 -19.87 19.07 1.14
C GLU A 555 -18.56 19.35 0.40
N ASP A 556 -17.60 20.01 1.04
CA ASP A 556 -16.33 20.41 0.45
C ASP A 556 -15.40 19.20 0.32
N GLU A 557 -15.28 18.40 1.39
CA GLU A 557 -14.53 17.13 1.42
C GLU A 557 -15.08 16.16 0.37
N ARG A 558 -16.40 16.04 0.28
CA ARG A 558 -17.03 15.17 -0.72
C ARG A 558 -16.80 15.68 -2.14
N ALA A 559 -16.79 17.00 -2.36
CA ALA A 559 -16.48 17.57 -3.67
C ALA A 559 -15.02 17.28 -4.07
N GLU A 560 -14.08 17.42 -3.13
CA GLU A 560 -12.67 17.06 -3.31
C GLU A 560 -12.49 15.56 -3.57
N PHE A 561 -13.08 14.70 -2.74
CA PHE A 561 -13.05 13.25 -2.92
C PHE A 561 -13.59 12.83 -4.30
N ASN A 562 -14.73 13.38 -4.71
CA ASN A 562 -15.35 13.06 -6.01
C ASN A 562 -14.47 13.52 -7.19
N ARG A 563 -13.72 14.61 -7.02
CA ARG A 563 -12.83 15.14 -8.05
C ARG A 563 -11.52 14.34 -8.13
N ASP A 564 -10.92 14.04 -6.99
CA ASP A 564 -9.52 13.64 -6.92
C ASP A 564 -9.32 12.14 -6.69
N LEU A 565 -10.26 11.44 -6.05
CA LEU A 565 -10.09 10.02 -5.67
C LEU A 565 -11.12 9.10 -6.32
N ARG A 566 -12.39 9.51 -6.35
CA ARG A 566 -13.49 8.64 -6.80
C ARG A 566 -13.30 8.04 -8.19
N PRO A 567 -12.80 8.75 -9.22
CA PRO A 567 -12.59 8.15 -10.55
C PRO A 567 -11.65 6.92 -10.55
N TYR A 568 -10.74 6.83 -9.57
CA TYR A 568 -9.80 5.72 -9.43
C TYR A 568 -10.33 4.59 -8.56
N LEU A 569 -11.22 4.90 -7.61
CA LEU A 569 -11.83 3.91 -6.74
C LEU A 569 -13.08 3.26 -7.35
N ASP A 570 -13.85 3.98 -8.17
CA ASP A 570 -15.08 3.50 -8.82
C ASP A 570 -14.88 2.20 -9.66
N PRO A 571 -13.76 2.00 -10.37
CA PRO A 571 -13.47 0.75 -11.07
C PRO A 571 -13.28 -0.46 -10.14
N ILE A 572 -12.78 -0.23 -8.92
CA ILE A 572 -12.46 -1.28 -7.95
C ILE A 572 -13.77 -1.75 -7.29
N GLN A 573 -14.05 -3.06 -7.40
CA GLN A 573 -15.22 -3.70 -6.82
C GLN A 573 -14.95 -4.30 -5.45
N ALA A 574 -13.73 -4.81 -5.26
CA ALA A 574 -13.30 -5.30 -3.98
C ALA A 574 -11.78 -5.22 -3.83
N LEU A 575 -11.34 -5.06 -2.59
CA LEU A 575 -9.99 -5.36 -2.16
C LEU A 575 -10.06 -6.61 -1.30
N SER A 576 -9.16 -7.57 -1.53
CA SER A 576 -9.04 -8.75 -0.70
C SER A 576 -7.57 -9.04 -0.38
N LEU A 577 -7.34 -9.72 0.73
CA LEU A 577 -6.01 -10.14 1.19
C LEU A 577 -6.13 -11.53 1.81
N GLY A 578 -5.22 -12.43 1.44
CA GLY A 578 -5.09 -13.75 2.05
C GLY A 578 -3.64 -14.00 2.44
N THR A 579 -3.41 -14.33 3.72
CA THR A 579 -2.07 -14.62 4.26
C THR A 579 -1.95 -16.11 4.53
N GLU A 580 -0.97 -16.79 3.97
CA GLU A 580 -0.65 -18.18 4.33
C GLU A 580 0.05 -18.25 5.70
N ALA A 581 -0.01 -19.42 6.31
CA ALA A 581 0.80 -19.71 7.47
C ALA A 581 2.29 -19.69 7.12
N MET A 582 3.11 -19.19 8.05
CA MET A 582 4.56 -19.24 7.96
C MET A 582 5.03 -20.69 7.90
N ASP A 583 5.92 -20.99 6.97
CA ASP A 583 6.50 -22.32 6.85
C ASP A 583 7.65 -22.54 7.83
N ARG A 584 8.22 -23.75 7.80
CA ARG A 584 9.32 -24.15 8.71
C ARG A 584 10.62 -23.38 8.48
N ASN A 585 10.78 -22.74 7.33
CA ASN A 585 11.96 -21.95 7.00
C ASN A 585 11.78 -20.47 7.39
N GLY A 586 10.64 -20.12 8.01
CA GLY A 586 10.34 -18.75 8.40
C GLY A 586 9.75 -17.91 7.26
N MET A 587 9.24 -18.51 6.18
CA MET A 587 8.64 -17.77 5.08
C MET A 587 7.13 -17.64 5.26
N MET A 588 6.66 -16.40 5.38
CA MET A 588 5.25 -16.04 5.30
C MET A 588 4.93 -15.51 3.91
N ARG A 589 3.81 -15.95 3.33
CA ARG A 589 3.38 -15.57 1.98
C ARG A 589 1.97 -15.01 2.04
N GLY A 590 1.64 -14.13 1.11
CA GLY A 590 0.25 -13.76 0.92
C GLY A 590 0.02 -13.02 -0.38
N THR A 591 -1.25 -12.79 -0.66
CA THR A 591 -1.70 -12.11 -1.86
C THR A 591 -2.72 -11.05 -1.48
N LEU A 592 -2.51 -9.83 -1.96
CA LEU A 592 -3.53 -8.78 -2.02
C LEU A 592 -4.06 -8.73 -3.45
N TYR A 593 -5.38 -8.71 -3.61
CA TYR A 593 -6.03 -8.61 -4.90
C TYR A 593 -7.01 -7.44 -4.95
N LEU A 594 -6.84 -6.60 -5.97
CA LEU A 594 -7.77 -5.54 -6.32
C LEU A 594 -8.66 -6.04 -7.45
N TYR A 595 -9.85 -6.54 -7.11
CA TYR A 595 -10.84 -6.96 -8.09
C TYR A 595 -11.50 -5.72 -8.70
N THR A 596 -11.46 -5.62 -10.02
CA THR A 596 -12.03 -4.51 -10.79
C THR A 596 -13.23 -4.99 -11.60
N LYS A 597 -14.09 -4.07 -12.03
CA LYS A 597 -15.09 -4.38 -13.06
C LYS A 597 -14.34 -4.77 -14.33
N GLY A 598 -14.25 -6.07 -14.62
CA GLY A 598 -13.89 -6.54 -15.95
C GLY A 598 -14.81 -5.82 -16.94
N ARG A 599 -14.26 -5.01 -17.84
CA ARG A 599 -15.07 -4.47 -18.95
C ARG A 599 -15.45 -5.67 -19.84
N PRO A 600 -16.73 -5.76 -20.25
CA PRO A 600 -17.25 -6.88 -21.06
C PRO A 600 -16.50 -7.05 -22.38
#